data_AF-A0A182SBM8-F1
#
_entry.id   AF-A0A182SBM8-F1
#
_cell.length_a   1.000
_cell.length_b   1.000
_cell.length_c   1.000
_cell.angle_alpha   90.00
_cell.angle_beta   90.00
_cell.angle_gamma   90.00
#
_symmetry.space_group_name_H-M   'P 1'
#
loop_
_entity.id
_entity.type
_entity.pdbx_description
1 polymer ?
#
loop_
_entity_poly.entity_id
_entity_poly.type
_entity_poly.pdbx_seq_one_letter_code
_entity_poly.pdbx_strand_id
1 'polypeptide(L)'
;MSNPIFSPTGREEPPRWASALCGIGLFIYQSLDAIDGKQARRTNSSSPLGELFDHGCDSISTVFVALSACISVQLGYYPRWMFFQCFCAMTLFYCAHWQTYVSGTLRFGRIDVTEAQCTIIGIHMISAVFGPSIWMTKVSLGAASRRSNRSLVVVLFFSIKSLAAAL
;
A
#
# COMPACT_ATOMS: atom_id res chain seq x y z
N MET A 1 -5.18 -25.31 17.28
CA MET A 1 -4.17 -25.29 16.21
C MET A 1 -4.66 -24.31 15.15
N SER A 2 -4.06 -23.11 15.06
CA SER A 2 -4.40 -22.14 14.01
C SER A 2 -3.83 -22.62 12.69
N ASN A 3 -4.68 -22.86 11.69
CA ASN A 3 -4.24 -23.25 10.36
C ASN A 3 -3.37 -22.12 9.75
N PRO A 4 -2.08 -22.34 9.46
CA PRO A 4 -1.12 -21.31 9.04
C PRO A 4 -1.32 -20.83 7.59
N ILE A 5 -2.47 -21.13 6.99
CA ILE A 5 -2.72 -20.95 5.55
C ILE A 5 -3.49 -19.65 5.28
N PHE A 6 -4.26 -19.14 6.25
CA PHE A 6 -5.13 -17.98 6.04
C PHE A 6 -5.13 -17.04 7.26
N SER A 7 -5.27 -15.73 7.01
CA SER A 7 -5.55 -14.73 8.04
C SER A 7 -6.82 -13.94 7.71
N PRO A 8 -8.00 -14.52 7.97
CA PRO A 8 -9.28 -13.88 7.63
C PRO A 8 -9.57 -12.65 8.51
N THR A 9 -9.01 -12.59 9.72
CA THR A 9 -9.24 -11.46 10.64
C THR A 9 -8.10 -10.44 10.62
N GLY A 10 -7.03 -10.69 9.86
CA GLY A 10 -5.82 -9.86 9.85
C GLY A 10 -5.06 -9.87 11.19
N ARG A 11 -5.32 -10.86 12.05
CA ARG A 11 -4.64 -11.05 13.35
C ARG A 11 -3.72 -12.24 13.34
N GLU A 12 -4.11 -13.31 12.66
CA GLU A 12 -3.29 -14.49 12.47
C GLU A 12 -2.04 -14.12 11.67
N GLU A 13 -0.96 -14.88 11.83
CA GLU A 13 0.18 -14.72 10.94
C GLU A 13 -0.19 -15.25 9.55
N PRO A 14 -0.30 -14.39 8.50
CA PRO A 14 -0.39 -14.89 7.14
C PRO A 14 0.85 -15.75 6.81
N PRO A 15 0.69 -16.77 5.95
CA PRO A 15 1.83 -17.54 5.49
C PRO A 15 2.90 -16.63 4.86
N ARG A 16 4.16 -16.85 5.23
CA ARG A 16 5.30 -16.01 4.82
C ARG A 16 5.47 -15.96 3.30
N TRP A 17 5.17 -17.06 2.61
CA TRP A 17 5.19 -17.11 1.15
C TRP A 17 4.13 -16.18 0.53
N ALA A 18 2.98 -15.98 1.18
CA ALA A 18 1.95 -15.07 0.68
C ALA A 18 2.44 -13.63 0.75
N SER A 19 3.09 -13.22 1.85
CA SER A 19 3.75 -11.91 1.91
C SER A 19 4.85 -11.76 0.85
N ALA A 20 5.66 -12.79 0.61
CA ALA A 20 6.67 -12.75 -0.45
C ALA A 20 6.05 -12.55 -1.85
N LEU A 21 4.99 -13.30 -2.16
CA LEU A 21 4.25 -13.15 -3.42
C LEU A 21 3.58 -11.78 -3.54
N CYS A 22 3.04 -11.21 -2.45
CA CYS A 22 2.52 -9.83 -2.48
C CYS A 22 3.61 -8.81 -2.79
N GLY A 23 4.79 -8.93 -2.17
CA GLY A 23 5.92 -8.02 -2.42
C GLY A 23 6.45 -8.12 -3.86
N ILE A 24 6.70 -9.34 -4.33
CA ILE A 24 7.17 -9.59 -5.69
C ILE A 24 6.11 -9.19 -6.73
N GLY A 25 4.86 -9.58 -6.48
CA GLY A 25 3.73 -9.27 -7.36
C GLY A 25 3.51 -7.76 -7.48
N LEU A 26 3.57 -7.01 -6.38
CA LEU A 26 3.45 -5.56 -6.40
C LEU A 26 4.62 -4.90 -7.15
N PHE A 27 5.84 -5.40 -6.97
CA PHE A 27 7.00 -4.93 -7.74
C PHE A 27 6.83 -5.16 -9.25
N ILE A 28 6.37 -6.34 -9.65
CA ILE A 28 6.08 -6.66 -11.05
C ILE A 28 4.96 -5.76 -11.57
N TYR A 29 3.86 -5.64 -10.84
CA TYR A 29 2.71 -4.82 -11.22
C TYR A 29 3.12 -3.38 -11.50
N GLN A 30 3.75 -2.70 -10.52
CA GLN A 30 4.16 -1.29 -10.70
C GLN A 30 5.17 -1.11 -11.84
N SER A 31 5.97 -2.14 -12.13
CA SER A 31 6.95 -2.07 -13.21
C SER A 31 6.27 -2.17 -14.56
N LEU A 32 5.27 -3.05 -14.69
CA LEU A 32 4.49 -3.22 -15.92
C LEU A 32 3.63 -1.98 -16.20
N ASP A 33 2.96 -1.47 -15.17
CA ASP A 33 2.22 -0.20 -15.17
C ASP A 33 3.10 0.96 -15.68
N ALA A 34 4.28 1.17 -15.09
CA ALA A 34 5.18 2.23 -15.53
C ALA A 34 5.76 2.07 -16.96
N ILE A 35 5.57 0.89 -17.60
CA ILE A 35 6.07 0.58 -18.94
C ILE A 35 4.96 0.69 -19.99
N ASP A 36 3.69 0.47 -19.66
CA ASP A 36 2.63 0.33 -20.66
C ASP A 36 2.38 1.61 -21.47
N GLY A 37 2.34 2.78 -20.82
CA GLY A 37 2.17 4.08 -21.47
C GLY A 37 3.42 4.48 -22.25
N LYS A 38 4.61 4.04 -21.81
CA LYS A 38 5.85 4.23 -22.58
C LYS A 38 5.81 3.38 -23.85
N GLN A 39 5.30 2.15 -23.77
CA GLN A 39 5.13 1.29 -24.94
C GLN A 39 4.08 1.85 -25.88
N ALA A 40 2.91 2.27 -25.38
CA ALA A 40 1.85 2.86 -26.20
C ALA A 40 2.32 4.09 -26.98
N ARG A 41 3.15 4.96 -26.37
CA ARG A 41 3.79 6.09 -27.05
C ARG A 41 4.79 5.64 -28.12
N ARG A 42 5.58 4.59 -27.86
CA ARG A 42 6.55 4.04 -28.82
C ARG A 42 5.88 3.40 -30.04
N THR A 43 4.74 2.76 -29.83
CA THR A 43 3.98 2.06 -30.89
C THR A 43 2.92 2.92 -31.56
N ASN A 44 2.82 4.21 -31.21
CA ASN A 44 1.77 5.12 -31.67
C ASN A 44 0.34 4.59 -31.41
N SER A 45 0.14 3.89 -30.30
CA SER A 45 -1.13 3.29 -29.91
C SER A 45 -1.73 3.89 -28.63
N SER A 46 -1.28 5.08 -28.23
CA SER A 46 -1.86 5.83 -27.11
C SER A 46 -3.32 6.20 -27.39
N SER A 47 -4.20 5.96 -26.41
CA SER A 47 -5.63 6.30 -26.51
C SER A 47 -6.23 6.64 -25.13
N PRO A 48 -7.29 7.47 -25.08
CA PRO A 48 -8.00 7.75 -23.82
C PRO A 48 -8.62 6.52 -23.17
N LEU A 49 -9.02 5.51 -23.96
CA LEU A 49 -9.53 4.24 -23.44
C LEU A 49 -8.44 3.42 -22.76
N GLY A 50 -7.22 3.45 -23.30
CA GLY A 50 -6.06 2.81 -22.68
C GLY A 50 -5.72 3.44 -21.33
N GLU A 51 -5.71 4.77 -21.26
CA GLU A 51 -5.52 5.51 -20.00
C GLU A 51 -6.64 5.21 -18.99
N LEU A 52 -7.91 5.16 -19.43
CA LEU A 52 -9.02 4.78 -18.55
C LEU A 52 -8.87 3.35 -17.99
N PHE A 53 -8.40 2.42 -18.82
CA PHE A 53 -8.20 1.03 -18.41
C PHE A 53 -7.06 0.89 -17.39
N ASP A 54 -5.94 1.55 -17.64
CA ASP A 54 -4.78 1.60 -16.75
C ASP A 54 -5.15 2.11 -15.34
N HIS A 55 -5.75 3.30 -15.27
CA HIS A 55 -6.24 3.89 -14.02
C HIS A 55 -7.35 3.04 -13.35
N GLY A 56 -8.17 2.34 -14.14
CA GLY A 56 -9.18 1.42 -13.64
C GLY A 56 -8.58 0.20 -12.95
N CYS A 57 -7.53 -0.39 -13.55
CA CYS A 57 -6.74 -1.45 -12.94
C CYS A 57 -6.10 -0.99 -11.63
N ASP A 58 -5.51 0.21 -11.62
CA ASP A 58 -4.92 0.80 -10.43
C ASP A 58 -5.93 1.01 -9.29
N SER A 59 -7.14 1.44 -9.62
CA SER A 59 -8.22 1.62 -8.63
C SER A 59 -8.53 0.31 -7.91
N ILE A 60 -8.67 -0.78 -8.66
CA ILE A 60 -8.98 -2.12 -8.11
C ILE A 60 -7.79 -2.65 -7.31
N SER A 61 -6.59 -2.57 -7.88
CA SER A 61 -5.35 -3.02 -7.26
C SER A 61 -5.10 -2.33 -5.92
N THR A 62 -5.38 -1.02 -5.81
CA THR A 62 -5.19 -0.25 -4.58
C THR A 62 -5.98 -0.82 -3.40
N VAL A 63 -7.19 -1.36 -3.63
CA VAL A 63 -8.01 -2.00 -2.57
C VAL A 63 -7.27 -3.19 -1.98
N PHE A 64 -6.78 -4.08 -2.85
CA PHE A 64 -6.07 -5.29 -2.43
C PHE A 64 -4.73 -4.97 -1.79
N VAL A 65 -4.00 -3.98 -2.31
CA VAL A 65 -2.72 -3.52 -1.74
C VAL A 65 -2.91 -2.92 -0.34
N ALA A 66 -3.94 -2.10 -0.13
CA ALA A 66 -4.21 -1.53 1.19
C ALA A 66 -4.57 -2.62 2.22
N LEU A 67 -5.43 -3.57 1.84
CA LEU A 67 -5.81 -4.68 2.71
C LEU A 67 -4.64 -5.62 3.00
N SER A 68 -3.86 -6.00 1.99
CA SER A 68 -2.72 -6.91 2.15
C SER A 68 -1.62 -6.29 3.02
N ALA A 69 -1.39 -4.99 2.92
CA ALA A 69 -0.48 -4.25 3.80
C ALA A 69 -0.95 -4.30 5.26
N CYS A 70 -2.26 -4.07 5.51
CA CYS A 70 -2.84 -4.16 6.85
C CYS A 70 -2.67 -5.57 7.45
N ILE A 71 -2.91 -6.63 6.66
CA ILE A 71 -2.75 -8.01 7.09
C ILE A 71 -1.27 -8.33 7.37
N SER A 72 -0.36 -7.86 6.52
CA SER A 72 1.09 -8.11 6.64
C SER A 72 1.70 -7.51 7.92
N VAL A 73 1.08 -6.47 8.48
CA VAL A 73 1.48 -5.84 9.76
C VAL A 73 0.57 -6.23 10.93
N GLN A 74 -0.32 -7.21 10.75
CA GLN A 74 -1.30 -7.68 11.74
C GLN A 74 -2.20 -6.57 12.32
N LEU A 75 -2.64 -5.66 11.46
CA LEU A 75 -3.46 -4.53 11.89
C LEU A 75 -4.88 -4.94 12.32
N GLY A 76 -5.28 -6.21 12.13
CA GLY A 76 -6.55 -6.76 12.61
C GLY A 76 -6.70 -6.75 14.13
N TYR A 77 -5.61 -6.60 14.89
CA TYR A 77 -5.66 -6.32 16.33
C TYR A 77 -6.22 -4.92 16.64
N TYR A 78 -6.24 -4.03 15.64
CA TYR A 78 -6.66 -2.64 15.70
C TYR A 78 -7.67 -2.32 14.58
N PRO A 79 -8.89 -2.88 14.60
CA PRO A 79 -9.83 -2.79 13.49
C PRO A 79 -10.21 -1.35 13.11
N ARG A 80 -10.25 -0.42 14.08
CA ARG A 80 -10.47 1.02 13.81
C ARG A 80 -9.33 1.62 12.97
N TRP A 81 -8.09 1.25 13.26
CA TRP A 81 -6.93 1.70 12.50
C TRP A 81 -6.83 1.03 11.13
N MET A 82 -7.21 -0.25 11.04
CA MET A 82 -7.32 -0.94 9.76
C MET A 82 -8.36 -0.29 8.85
N PHE A 83 -9.56 -0.01 9.36
CA PHE A 83 -10.58 0.74 8.62
C PHE A 83 -10.06 2.11 8.18
N PHE A 84 -9.49 2.87 9.11
CA PHE A 84 -8.95 4.21 8.83
C PHE A 84 -7.88 4.17 7.73
N GLN A 85 -6.94 3.22 7.80
CA GLN A 85 -5.88 3.08 6.81
C GLN A 85 -6.43 2.74 5.41
N CYS A 86 -7.34 1.78 5.31
CA CYS A 86 -7.97 1.42 4.04
C CYS A 86 -8.80 2.60 3.47
N PHE A 87 -9.57 3.27 4.33
CA PHE A 87 -10.36 4.44 3.94
C PHE A 87 -9.45 5.56 3.41
N CYS A 88 -8.40 5.92 4.15
CA CYS A 88 -7.43 6.92 3.70
C CYS A 88 -6.78 6.56 2.37
N ALA A 89 -6.36 5.30 2.18
CA ALA A 89 -5.77 4.86 0.91
C ALA A 89 -6.74 5.07 -0.28
N MET A 90 -8.02 4.69 -0.12
CA MET A 90 -9.03 4.88 -1.16
C MET A 90 -9.33 6.35 -1.42
N THR A 91 -9.50 7.15 -0.36
CA THR A 91 -9.80 8.57 -0.47
C THR A 91 -8.67 9.32 -1.18
N LEU A 92 -7.42 9.05 -0.84
CA LEU A 92 -6.27 9.74 -1.44
C LEU A 92 -6.11 9.36 -2.92
N PHE A 93 -6.28 8.07 -3.24
CA PHE A 93 -6.29 7.63 -4.63
C PHE A 93 -7.41 8.31 -5.43
N TYR A 94 -8.63 8.37 -4.88
CA TYR A 94 -9.76 9.09 -5.49
C TYR A 94 -9.46 10.58 -5.69
N CYS A 95 -8.91 11.25 -4.68
CA CYS A 95 -8.56 12.67 -4.75
C CYS A 95 -7.54 12.97 -5.84
N ALA A 96 -6.52 12.11 -6.04
CA ALA A 96 -5.54 12.26 -7.11
C ALA A 96 -6.19 12.19 -8.52
N HIS A 97 -7.14 11.26 -8.69
CA HIS A 97 -7.90 11.13 -9.94
C HIS A 97 -8.86 12.28 -10.15
N TRP A 98 -9.55 12.72 -9.09
CA TRP A 98 -10.41 13.89 -9.12
C TRP A 98 -9.64 15.16 -9.50
N GLN A 99 -8.45 15.36 -8.94
CA GLN A 99 -7.57 16.47 -9.30
C GLN A 99 -7.17 16.41 -10.78
N THR A 100 -6.86 15.22 -11.29
CA THR A 100 -6.53 15.03 -12.71
C THR A 100 -7.72 15.35 -13.60
N TYR A 101 -8.92 14.92 -13.21
CA TYR A 101 -10.17 15.23 -13.91
C TYR A 101 -10.43 16.74 -13.97
N VAL A 102 -10.27 17.46 -12.86
CA VAL A 102 -10.55 18.91 -12.81
C VAL A 102 -9.47 19.74 -13.49
N SER A 103 -8.19 19.39 -13.31
CA SER A 103 -7.06 20.20 -13.78
C SER A 103 -6.51 19.79 -15.15
N GLY A 104 -6.89 18.63 -15.66
CA GLY A 104 -6.33 18.03 -16.87
C GLY A 104 -4.86 17.59 -16.74
N THR A 105 -4.28 17.65 -15.53
CA THR A 105 -2.88 17.28 -15.30
C THR A 105 -2.72 16.56 -13.96
N LEU A 106 -2.01 15.43 -13.97
CA LEU A 106 -1.58 14.77 -12.74
C LEU A 106 -0.29 15.44 -12.26
N ARG A 107 -0.30 15.99 -11.05
CA ARG A 107 0.87 16.65 -10.45
C ARG A 107 1.56 15.69 -9.50
N PHE A 108 2.86 15.47 -9.74
CA PHE A 108 3.65 14.61 -8.88
C PHE A 108 4.37 15.40 -7.78
N GLY A 109 4.29 14.89 -6.56
CA GLY A 109 5.00 15.43 -5.40
C GLY A 109 6.47 14.98 -5.35
N ARG A 110 7.19 15.43 -4.32
CA ARG A 110 8.54 14.89 -3.99
C ARG A 110 8.50 13.47 -3.42
N ILE A 111 7.35 13.09 -2.87
CA ILE A 111 7.03 11.74 -2.38
C ILE A 111 5.64 11.46 -2.93
N ASP A 112 5.50 10.36 -3.66
CA ASP A 112 4.30 10.04 -4.42
C ASP A 112 3.95 8.54 -4.33
N VAL A 113 3.06 8.08 -5.21
CA VAL A 113 2.58 6.69 -5.28
C VAL A 113 3.74 5.70 -5.38
N THR A 114 4.81 6.02 -6.11
CA THR A 114 5.97 5.13 -6.25
C THR A 114 6.68 4.86 -4.92
N GLU A 115 7.00 5.90 -4.14
CA GLU A 115 7.63 5.72 -2.82
C GLU A 115 6.70 4.97 -1.86
N ALA A 116 5.39 5.22 -1.95
CA ALA A 116 4.40 4.50 -1.16
C ALA A 116 4.39 3.00 -1.52
N GLN A 117 4.35 2.65 -2.81
CA GLN A 117 4.39 1.27 -3.29
C GLN A 117 5.70 0.58 -2.89
N CYS A 118 6.86 1.23 -3.06
CA CYS A 118 8.15 0.68 -2.60
C CYS A 118 8.16 0.43 -1.08
N THR A 119 7.53 1.29 -0.29
CA THR A 119 7.42 1.07 1.17
C THR A 119 6.54 -0.15 1.48
N ILE A 120 5.44 -0.35 0.74
CA ILE A 120 4.56 -1.53 0.92
C ILE A 120 5.26 -2.81 0.49
N ILE A 121 6.02 -2.78 -0.61
CA ILE A 121 6.90 -3.90 -1.01
C ILE A 121 7.87 -4.22 0.14
N GLY A 122 8.52 -3.20 0.71
CA GLY A 122 9.40 -3.37 1.87
C GLY A 122 8.70 -4.04 3.07
N ILE A 123 7.47 -3.64 3.39
CA ILE A 123 6.65 -4.27 4.45
C ILE A 123 6.46 -5.76 4.15
N HIS A 124 6.01 -6.08 2.94
CA HIS A 124 5.77 -7.46 2.52
C HIS A 124 7.04 -8.32 2.61
N MET A 125 8.17 -7.78 2.15
CA MET A 125 9.46 -8.49 2.21
C MET A 125 9.95 -8.69 3.65
N ILE A 126 9.79 -7.68 4.52
CA ILE A 126 10.12 -7.81 5.96
C ILE A 126 9.22 -8.86 6.62
N SER A 127 7.90 -8.84 6.37
CA SER A 127 6.97 -9.85 6.88
C SER A 127 7.29 -11.25 6.36
N ALA A 128 7.77 -11.37 5.12
CA ALA A 128 8.20 -12.65 4.54
C ALA A 128 9.48 -13.19 5.20
N VAL A 129 10.45 -12.33 5.53
CA VAL A 129 11.76 -12.73 6.09
C VAL A 129 11.73 -12.92 7.60
N PHE A 130 11.01 -12.08 8.34
CA PHE A 130 11.02 -12.07 9.81
C PHE A 130 9.71 -12.56 10.44
N GLY A 131 8.67 -12.72 9.63
CA GLY A 131 7.32 -13.02 10.10
C GLY A 131 6.53 -11.74 10.44
N PRO A 132 5.20 -11.75 10.31
CA PRO A 132 4.33 -10.61 10.62
C PRO A 132 4.42 -10.11 12.07
N SER A 133 4.76 -10.97 13.02
CA SER A 133 4.90 -10.63 14.45
C SER A 133 5.98 -9.59 14.74
N ILE A 134 6.94 -9.36 13.84
CA ILE A 134 7.95 -8.29 14.00
C ILE A 134 7.29 -6.92 14.19
N TRP A 135 6.14 -6.70 13.55
CA TRP A 135 5.38 -5.45 13.61
C TRP A 135 4.64 -5.26 14.94
N MET A 136 4.38 -6.35 15.66
CA MET A 136 3.72 -6.30 16.97
C MET A 136 4.68 -6.00 18.12
N THR A 137 5.99 -5.92 17.83
CA THR A 137 7.00 -5.55 18.84
C THR A 137 6.78 -4.11 19.32
N LYS A 138 6.88 -3.88 20.63
CA LYS A 138 6.78 -2.54 21.21
C LYS A 138 8.05 -1.74 20.94
N VAL A 139 7.89 -0.49 20.50
CA VAL A 139 8.99 0.49 20.37
C VAL A 139 8.84 1.57 21.41
N SER A 140 9.98 2.00 21.96
CA SER A 140 10.05 3.17 22.83
C SER A 140 10.29 4.41 21.96
N LEU A 141 9.30 5.29 21.86
CA LEU A 141 9.43 6.58 21.17
C LEU A 141 9.85 7.65 22.19
N GLY A 142 11.17 7.86 22.36
CA GLY A 142 11.74 9.01 23.07
C GLY A 142 11.44 9.13 24.58
N ALA A 143 12.03 10.16 25.22
CA ALA A 143 12.25 10.30 26.66
C ALA A 143 11.00 10.30 27.57
N ALA A 144 9.79 10.37 27.01
CA ALA A 144 8.54 10.12 27.72
C ALA A 144 7.95 8.80 27.20
N SER A 145 8.36 7.68 27.83
CA SER A 145 8.12 6.29 27.37
C SER A 145 6.63 5.91 27.23
N ARG A 146 5.95 6.37 26.18
CA ARG A 146 4.72 5.75 25.69
C ARG A 146 5.12 4.62 24.74
N ARG A 147 5.02 3.37 25.21
CA ARG A 147 5.24 2.18 24.36
C ARG A 147 4.12 2.10 23.33
N SER A 148 4.44 2.29 22.06
CA SER A 148 3.54 2.06 20.93
C SER A 148 3.99 0.82 20.15
N ASN A 149 3.05 0.10 19.53
CA ASN A 149 3.39 -1.04 18.69
C ASN A 149 3.94 -0.56 17.34
N ARG A 150 4.95 -1.25 16.78
CA ARG A 150 5.54 -0.87 15.48
C ARG A 150 4.48 -0.81 14.38
N SER A 151 3.47 -1.69 14.37
CA SER A 151 2.37 -1.65 13.39
C SER A 151 1.65 -0.30 13.40
N LEU A 152 1.40 0.28 14.58
CA LEU A 152 0.75 1.59 14.69
C LEU A 152 1.66 2.73 14.24
N VAL A 153 2.97 2.62 14.51
CA VAL A 153 3.97 3.60 14.06
C VAL A 153 4.10 3.60 12.54
N VAL A 154 4.12 2.41 11.93
CA VAL A 154 4.14 2.25 10.47
C VAL A 154 2.87 2.83 9.87
N VAL A 155 1.70 2.49 10.40
CA VAL A 155 0.42 3.05 9.93
C VAL A 155 0.39 4.57 10.02
N LEU A 156 0.77 5.15 11.16
CA LEU A 156 0.85 6.61 11.32
C LEU A 156 1.80 7.23 10.30
N PHE A 157 2.97 6.63 10.07
CA PHE A 157 3.91 7.11 9.08
C PHE A 157 3.34 7.05 7.66
N PHE A 158 2.61 5.98 7.33
CA PHE A 158 1.89 5.85 6.06
C PHE A 158 0.80 6.91 5.92
N SER A 159 -0.11 7.03 6.89
CA SER A 159 -1.20 7.99 6.84
C SER A 159 -0.68 9.43 6.74
N ILE A 160 0.38 9.79 7.49
CA ILE A 160 1.00 11.12 7.43
C ILE A 160 1.67 11.36 6.07
N LYS A 161 2.42 10.40 5.55
CA LYS A 161 3.08 10.53 4.23
C LYS A 161 2.06 10.67 3.11
N SER A 162 1.02 9.84 3.12
CA SER A 162 0.00 9.88 2.08
C SER A 162 -0.84 11.16 2.16
N LEU A 163 -1.09 11.70 3.36
CA LEU A 163 -1.74 13.00 3.52
C LEU A 163 -0.83 14.16 3.07
N ALA A 164 0.48 14.07 3.33
CA ALA A 164 1.46 15.06 2.88
C ALA A 164 1.70 15.06 1.36
N ALA A 165 1.41 13.95 0.67
CA ALA A 165 1.43 13.87 -0.79
C ALA A 165 0.18 14.48 -1.44
N ALA A 166 -0.91 14.66 -0.69
CA ALA A 166 -2.17 15.24 -1.17
C ALA A 166 -2.37 16.73 -0.82
N LEU A 167 -1.39 17.35 -0.15
CA LEU A 167 -1.35 18.78 0.22
C LEU A 167 -0.21 19.48 -0.51
#